data_AF-A0A378Q4X8-F1
#
_entry.id   AF-A0A378Q4X8-F1
#
_cell.length_a   1.000
_cell.length_b   1.000
_cell.length_c   1.000
_cell.angle_alpha   90.00
_cell.angle_beta   90.00
_cell.angle_gamma   90.00
#
_symmetry.space_group_name_H-M   'P 1'
#
loop_
_entity.id
_entity.type
_entity.pdbx_description
1 polymer ?
#
loop_
_entity_poly.entity_id
_entity_poly.type
_entity_poly.pdbx_seq_one_letter_code
_entity_poly.pdbx_strand_id
1 'polypeptide(L)'
;MTHTQPYNPTDFAQPMNQAQNSTTATNTLATHPCPRCGTPTVWQNNANKPFCSARCKLIDLGAWASEDYKIAAQDAPFSDELMGDDQR
;
A
#
# COMPACT_ATOMS: atom_id res chain seq x y z
N MET A 1 -13.32 1.80 68.84
CA MET A 1 -14.32 1.10 68.00
C MET A 1 -13.79 1.09 66.57
N THR A 2 -12.87 0.16 66.34
CA THR A 2 -12.16 -0.04 65.08
C THR A 2 -12.91 -1.09 64.29
N HIS A 3 -13.47 -0.72 63.13
CA HIS A 3 -14.13 -1.68 62.25
C HIS A 3 -13.43 -1.69 60.89
N THR A 4 -12.27 -2.34 60.85
CA THR A 4 -11.63 -2.77 59.60
C THR A 4 -12.36 -4.01 59.10
N GLN A 5 -13.07 -3.88 57.99
CA GLN A 5 -13.64 -5.03 57.29
C GLN A 5 -12.51 -5.83 56.61
N PRO A 6 -12.53 -7.17 56.66
CA PRO A 6 -11.51 -8.01 56.04
C PRO A 6 -11.65 -8.00 54.51
N TYR A 7 -10.55 -7.72 53.83
CA TYR A 7 -10.43 -7.89 52.38
C TYR A 7 -10.62 -9.38 52.04
N ASN A 8 -11.56 -9.67 51.14
CA ASN A 8 -11.88 -11.02 50.67
C ASN A 8 -11.02 -11.33 49.42
N PRO A 9 -10.06 -12.28 49.49
CA PRO A 9 -9.04 -12.47 48.45
C PRO A 9 -9.51 -13.27 47.21
N THR A 10 -10.82 -13.43 46.98
CA THR A 10 -11.35 -14.24 45.87
C THR A 10 -12.00 -13.45 44.73
N ASP A 11 -11.96 -12.11 44.75
CA ASP A 11 -12.61 -11.25 43.73
C ASP A 11 -11.69 -10.86 42.56
N PHE A 12 -10.85 -11.78 42.07
CA PHE A 12 -10.08 -11.59 40.83
C PHE A 12 -9.99 -12.84 39.95
N ALA A 13 -10.88 -13.80 40.13
CA ALA A 13 -11.00 -14.93 39.21
C ALA A 13 -11.90 -14.56 38.01
N GLN A 14 -11.40 -13.72 37.11
CA GLN A 14 -11.90 -13.73 35.73
C GLN A 14 -11.25 -14.91 35.01
N PRO A 15 -12.02 -15.92 34.54
CA PRO A 15 -11.47 -16.93 33.67
C PRO A 15 -11.02 -16.23 32.39
N MET A 16 -9.78 -16.49 31.98
CA MET A 16 -9.27 -16.14 30.67
C MET A 16 -10.13 -16.87 29.66
N ASN A 17 -11.18 -16.21 29.19
CA ASN A 17 -11.86 -16.62 27.99
C ASN A 17 -10.89 -16.31 26.86
N GLN A 18 -9.94 -17.22 26.66
CA GLN A 18 -9.23 -17.41 25.41
C GLN A 18 -10.26 -17.87 24.40
N ALA A 19 -11.17 -16.96 24.04
CA ALA A 19 -11.83 -17.01 22.76
C ALA A 19 -10.70 -16.83 21.76
N GLN A 20 -10.21 -17.96 21.29
CA GLN A 20 -9.37 -18.07 20.12
C GLN A 20 -10.13 -17.32 19.03
N ASN A 21 -9.79 -16.04 18.82
CA ASN A 21 -10.14 -15.38 17.59
C ASN A 21 -9.23 -15.98 16.53
N SER A 22 -9.53 -17.23 16.19
CA SER A 22 -9.10 -17.92 14.99
C SER A 22 -9.73 -17.17 13.82
N THR A 23 -9.22 -15.97 13.55
CA THR A 23 -9.43 -15.30 12.28
C THR A 23 -8.47 -15.99 11.32
N THR A 24 -8.87 -17.17 10.84
CA THR A 24 -8.45 -17.67 9.53
C THR A 24 -8.82 -16.59 8.53
N ALA A 25 -7.90 -15.63 8.34
CA ALA A 25 -8.00 -14.61 7.32
C ALA A 25 -8.03 -15.34 5.98
N THR A 26 -9.16 -15.26 5.30
CA THR A 26 -9.31 -15.67 3.91
C THR A 26 -8.27 -14.92 3.09
N ASN A 27 -7.19 -15.60 2.72
CA ASN A 27 -6.16 -15.11 1.82
C ASN A 27 -6.75 -15.06 0.39
N THR A 28 -7.65 -14.10 0.16
CA THR A 28 -8.24 -13.89 -1.15
C THR A 28 -7.15 -13.30 -2.05
N LEU A 29 -6.78 -14.06 -3.07
CA LEU A 29 -5.78 -13.66 -4.06
C LEU A 29 -6.29 -12.45 -4.86
N ALA A 30 -5.93 -11.25 -4.43
CA ALA A 30 -6.32 -10.01 -5.08
C ALA A 30 -5.80 -10.00 -6.52
N THR A 31 -6.68 -9.73 -7.49
CA THR A 31 -6.34 -9.72 -8.91
C THR A 31 -6.48 -8.29 -9.45
N HIS A 32 -5.46 -7.80 -10.16
CA HIS A 32 -5.41 -6.46 -10.72
C HIS A 32 -5.09 -6.50 -12.22
N PRO A 33 -5.59 -5.56 -13.03
CA PRO A 33 -5.27 -5.52 -14.46
C PRO A 33 -3.81 -5.08 -14.68
N CYS A 34 -3.11 -5.77 -15.58
CA CYS A 34 -1.78 -5.37 -16.03
C CYS A 34 -1.86 -4.00 -16.73
N PRO A 35 -1.10 -2.97 -16.30
CA PRO A 35 -1.17 -1.64 -16.91
C PRO A 35 -0.79 -1.62 -18.40
N ARG A 36 0.04 -2.58 -18.84
CA ARG A 36 0.55 -2.62 -20.21
C ARG A 36 -0.38 -3.31 -21.21
N CYS A 37 -1.12 -4.34 -20.79
CA CYS A 37 -1.91 -5.18 -21.70
C CYS A 37 -3.32 -5.52 -21.18
N GLY A 38 -3.70 -5.04 -20.00
CA GLY A 38 -5.01 -5.26 -19.39
C GLY A 38 -5.24 -6.65 -18.80
N THR A 39 -4.34 -7.62 -19.02
CA THR A 39 -4.51 -8.99 -18.52
C THR A 39 -4.64 -9.01 -16.99
N PRO A 40 -5.69 -9.60 -16.42
CA PRO A 40 -5.82 -9.77 -14.97
C PRO A 40 -4.66 -10.60 -14.42
N THR A 41 -4.00 -10.12 -13.36
CA THR A 41 -2.90 -10.82 -12.71
C THR A 41 -3.06 -10.84 -11.20
N VAL A 42 -2.78 -12.00 -10.61
CA VAL A 42 -2.81 -12.20 -9.16
C VAL A 42 -1.67 -11.39 -8.53
N TRP A 43 -1.98 -10.71 -7.43
CA TRP A 43 -1.02 -9.91 -6.69
C TRP A 43 -0.04 -10.80 -5.92
N GLN A 44 -0.53 -11.78 -5.16
CA GLN A 44 0.31 -12.67 -4.39
C GLN A 44 1.18 -13.55 -5.31
N ASN A 45 2.43 -13.80 -4.92
CA ASN A 45 3.38 -14.66 -5.64
C ASN A 45 3.71 -14.25 -7.10
N ASN A 46 3.31 -13.07 -7.56
CA ASN A 46 3.75 -12.52 -8.85
C ASN A 46 5.01 -11.64 -8.68
N ALA A 47 6.16 -12.08 -9.21
CA ALA A 47 7.42 -11.33 -9.17
C ALA A 47 7.45 -10.09 -10.07
N ASN A 48 6.53 -9.99 -11.02
CA ASN A 48 6.48 -8.93 -12.04
C ASN A 48 5.41 -7.87 -11.76
N LYS A 49 4.81 -7.86 -10.56
CA LYS A 49 3.83 -6.82 -10.17
C LYS A 49 4.32 -5.40 -10.51
N PRO A 50 3.44 -4.50 -11.00
CA PRO A 50 2.00 -4.69 -11.25
C PRO A 50 1.68 -5.38 -12.60
N PHE A 51 2.68 -5.87 -13.33
CA PHE A 51 2.51 -6.46 -14.66
C PHE A 51 2.23 -7.97 -14.61
N CYS A 52 1.64 -8.49 -15.68
CA CYS A 52 1.37 -9.92 -15.83
C CYS A 52 2.63 -10.76 -16.13
N SER A 53 3.73 -10.15 -16.59
CA SER A 53 4.95 -10.86 -17.01
C SER A 53 6.17 -9.94 -17.07
N ALA A 54 7.37 -10.53 -17.07
CA ALA A 54 8.63 -9.83 -17.28
C ALA A 54 8.67 -9.07 -18.62
N ARG A 55 8.04 -9.62 -19.67
CA ARG A 55 7.91 -8.95 -20.97
C ARG A 55 7.16 -7.63 -20.86
N CYS A 56 6.00 -7.62 -20.20
CA CYS A 56 5.21 -6.39 -20.03
C CYS A 56 5.95 -5.34 -19.21
N LYS A 57 6.69 -5.76 -18.17
CA LYS A 57 7.57 -4.87 -17.39
C LYS A 57 8.65 -4.24 -18.26
N LEU A 58 9.34 -5.02 -19.09
CA LEU A 58 10.43 -4.50 -19.94
C LEU A 58 9.91 -3.56 -21.03
N ILE A 59 8.76 -3.84 -21.63
CA ILE A 59 8.15 -2.96 -22.63
C ILE A 59 7.76 -1.62 -21.98
N ASP A 60 7.17 -1.65 -20.79
CA ASP A 60 6.82 -0.43 -20.06
C ASP A 60 8.06 0.43 -19.77
N LEU A 61 9.13 -0.18 -19.26
CA LEU A 61 10.42 0.49 -19.06
C LEU A 61 10.99 1.06 -20.37
N GLY A 62 10.86 0.33 -21.48
CA GLY A 62 11.27 0.82 -22.80
C GLY A 62 10.50 2.06 -23.25
N ALA A 63 9.18 2.10 -23.00
CA ALA A 63 8.36 3.28 -23.30
C ALA A 63 8.77 4.50 -22.47
N TRP A 64 9.10 4.31 -21.18
CA TRP A 64 9.69 5.38 -20.36
C TRP A 64 11.03 5.87 -20.92
N ALA A 65 11.94 4.95 -21.25
CA ALA A 65 13.26 5.30 -21.77
C ALA A 65 13.21 5.98 -23.15
N SER A 66 12.16 5.71 -23.93
CA SER A 66 11.94 6.30 -25.25
C SER A 66 11.13 7.60 -25.20
N GLU A 67 10.81 8.09 -24.00
CA GLU A 67 9.93 9.24 -23.78
C GLU A 67 8.53 9.09 -24.40
N ASP A 68 8.02 7.87 -24.60
CA ASP A 68 6.67 7.67 -25.16
C ASP A 68 5.57 8.12 -24.19
N TYR A 69 5.85 8.07 -22.88
CA TYR A 69 4.96 8.59 -21.86
C TYR A 69 5.21 10.09 -21.65
N LYS A 70 4.24 10.91 -22.07
CA LYS A 70 4.28 12.38 -21.97
C LYS A 70 3.01 12.90 -21.33
N ILE A 71 3.16 13.94 -20.52
CA ILE A 71 2.03 14.75 -20.03
C ILE A 71 2.04 16.04 -20.85
N ALA A 72 0.89 16.39 -21.42
CA ALA A 72 0.77 17.64 -22.16
C ALA A 72 1.03 18.82 -21.22
N ALA A 73 1.92 19.73 -21.61
CA ALA A 73 2.12 20.98 -20.90
C ALA A 73 0.86 21.85 -21.07
N GLN A 74 0.38 22.40 -19.96
CA GLN A 74 -0.48 23.57 -19.98
C GLN A 74 0.42 24.79 -19.85
N ASP A 75 0.03 25.92 -20.45
CA ASP A 75 0.75 27.19 -20.28
C ASP A 75 0.82 27.51 -18.77
N ALA A 76 1.97 27.26 -18.17
CA ALA A 76 2.14 27.34 -16.73
C ALA A 76 2.51 28.79 -16.37
N PRO A 77 1.73 29.49 -15.52
CA PRO A 77 2.03 30.89 -15.17
C PRO A 77 3.35 31.08 -14.40
N PHE A 78 3.98 29.99 -13.96
CA PHE A 78 5.20 29.99 -13.12
C PHE A 78 6.50 29.75 -13.90
N SER A 79 6.47 29.56 -15.23
CA SER A 79 7.70 29.31 -16.00
C SER A 79 8.58 30.54 -16.17
N ASP A 80 7.98 31.74 -16.21
CA ASP A 80 8.69 32.99 -16.49
C ASP A 80 9.35 33.62 -15.24
N GLU A 81 8.83 33.33 -14.04
CA GLU A 81 9.34 33.92 -12.79
C GLU A 81 10.61 33.24 -12.26
N LEU A 82 10.92 32.01 -12.69
CA LEU A 82 12.08 31.24 -12.23
C LEU A 82 13.36 31.44 -13.09
N MET A 83 13.29 32.21 -14.18
CA MET A 83 14.43 32.47 -15.07
C MET A 83 15.14 33.81 -14.79
N GLY A 84 14.88 34.45 -13.64
CA GLY A 84 15.21 35.85 -13.41
C GLY A 84 16.02 36.18 -12.17
N ASP A 85 17.14 35.52 -11.88
CA ASP A 85 18.26 36.11 -11.09
C ASP A 85 19.54 35.25 -11.10
N ASP A 86 20.25 35.20 -12.23
CA ASP A 86 21.70 34.88 -12.22
C ASP A 86 22.51 36.08 -12.73
N GLN A 87 22.40 37.20 -11.99
CA GLN A 87 23.23 38.38 -12.20
C GLN A 87 24.12 38.58 -10.98
N ARG A 88 25.26 37.87 -10.93
CA ARG A 88 26.37 38.25 -10.04
C ARG A 88 27.72 38.16 -10.70
#